data_AF-A0A2N2D8W7-F1
#
_entry.id   AF-A0A2N2D8W7-F1
#
_cell.length_a   1.000
_cell.length_b   1.000
_cell.length_c   1.000
_cell.angle_alpha   90.00
_cell.angle_beta   90.00
_cell.angle_gamma   90.00
#
_symmetry.space_group_name_H-M   'P 1'
#
loop_
_entity.id
_entity.type
_entity.pdbx_description
1 polymer ?
#
loop_
_entity_poly.entity_id
_entity_poly.type
_entity_poly.pdbx_seq_one_letter_code
_entity_poly.pdbx_strand_id
1 'polypeptide(L)'
;FTDKDYHKTFPTIYHLRKALISGDEKFDVRLVYLALHNILKHRGHFLFEGQEMENISKFSEVFFQMQRTLNEELEIDLACTSLPEVEEILSSRRMSRTEKKKRLYSLFSCEDKTPESKQKQVFINLFIGSPVQLAVLFPDESFEDSENLKIDFSSSRFEEEYDLLTNILEDKIVCIDHLKLIYDWALLADIRKGFRFLSEGKVEIYEKHKHDLRILKNLVKKFAPGSYKQFFADASRNGNYASFIGMTKKNNKKVPVAKRCKTEDFYKQINALFKNQKIEHEDFVYMQSEIESGTFMPRQVSKENSVIPYQMHLEELREILKNAGKYLKFLENLDDEGVSLSQKIEQLMKFRIPYYVGPLNDAHKDKGGNCWIVKRTPDQIRPWNFSKVVDIEKTAEGFITRMTNKCTYLVGADVLPKNSLLYSEYMVLNELNNLRINGEPITVKLKQQIFNELFKKIKKVTQKKLKSYLINEGHIEKTDEISGIDGDFKASLTSLIDFQEILPKKIENLEMIENLIRWIVLFGEDKKILKKRIEDY
;
A
#
# COMPACT_ATOMS: atom_id res chain seq x y z
N PHE A 1 -23.05 -9.89 -35.45
CA PHE A 1 -22.80 -9.06 -34.25
C PHE A 1 -21.94 -7.88 -34.66
N THR A 2 -22.52 -6.67 -34.73
CA THR A 2 -21.84 -5.41 -35.12
C THR A 2 -21.39 -4.63 -33.88
N ASP A 3 -20.55 -3.59 -34.04
CA ASP A 3 -20.18 -2.68 -32.93
C ASP A 3 -21.40 -2.04 -32.25
N LYS A 4 -22.45 -1.73 -33.02
CA LYS A 4 -23.70 -1.20 -32.48
C LYS A 4 -24.42 -2.23 -31.61
N ASP A 5 -24.44 -3.49 -32.04
CA ASP A 5 -25.03 -4.58 -31.25
C ASP A 5 -24.23 -4.81 -29.98
N TYR A 6 -22.89 -4.83 -30.08
CA TYR A 6 -21.98 -4.95 -28.94
C TYR A 6 -22.24 -3.88 -27.88
N HIS A 7 -22.25 -2.60 -28.26
CA HIS A 7 -22.48 -1.52 -27.31
C HIS A 7 -23.91 -1.43 -26.79
N LYS A 8 -24.87 -2.02 -27.50
CA LYS A 8 -26.26 -2.13 -27.03
C LYS A 8 -26.38 -3.22 -25.96
N THR A 9 -25.76 -4.38 -26.16
CA THR A 9 -25.77 -5.51 -25.22
C THR A 9 -24.85 -5.26 -24.03
N PHE A 10 -23.66 -4.70 -24.28
CA PHE A 10 -22.64 -4.41 -23.29
C PHE A 10 -22.28 -2.92 -23.31
N PRO A 11 -23.06 -2.07 -22.60
CA PRO A 11 -22.79 -0.63 -22.55
C PRO A 11 -21.40 -0.28 -22.00
N THR A 12 -20.85 -1.15 -21.15
CA THR A 12 -19.49 -1.04 -20.60
C THR A 12 -18.82 -2.41 -20.59
N ILE A 13 -17.48 -2.43 -20.50
CA ILE A 13 -16.70 -3.68 -20.43
C ILE A 13 -17.08 -4.56 -19.22
N TYR A 14 -17.58 -3.95 -18.15
CA TYR A 14 -18.03 -4.67 -16.96
C TYR A 14 -19.35 -5.42 -17.17
N HIS A 15 -20.21 -4.96 -18.09
CA HIS A 15 -21.37 -5.75 -18.50
C HIS A 15 -20.94 -7.03 -19.21
N LEU A 16 -19.92 -6.94 -20.08
CA LEU A 16 -19.37 -8.12 -20.74
C LEU A 16 -18.71 -9.08 -19.75
N ARG A 17 -17.87 -8.56 -18.83
CA ARG A 17 -17.25 -9.38 -17.77
C ARG A 17 -18.30 -10.07 -16.92
N LYS A 18 -19.35 -9.35 -16.47
CA LYS A 18 -20.46 -9.92 -15.70
C LYS A 18 -21.16 -11.07 -16.45
N ALA A 19 -21.43 -10.91 -17.76
CA ALA A 19 -22.06 -11.95 -18.57
C ALA A 19 -21.16 -13.19 -18.76
N LEU A 20 -19.86 -13.00 -18.94
CA LEU A 20 -18.90 -14.11 -19.01
C LEU A 20 -18.75 -14.86 -17.68
N ILE A 21 -18.88 -14.15 -16.55
CA ILE A 21 -18.84 -14.72 -15.20
C ILE A 21 -20.10 -15.53 -14.90
N SER A 22 -21.30 -15.08 -15.32
CA SER A 22 -22.52 -15.86 -15.11
C SER A 22 -22.49 -17.18 -15.88
N GLY A 23 -21.89 -17.16 -17.08
CA GLY A 23 -21.63 -18.39 -17.85
C GLY A 23 -22.90 -19.04 -18.41
N ASP A 24 -23.99 -18.27 -18.54
CA ASP A 24 -25.30 -18.75 -19.00
C ASP A 24 -25.32 -19.12 -20.50
N GLU A 25 -24.37 -18.59 -21.27
CA GLU A 25 -24.27 -18.81 -22.71
C GLU A 25 -22.81 -18.93 -23.20
N LYS A 26 -22.66 -19.38 -24.44
CA LYS A 26 -21.36 -19.44 -25.12
C LYS A 26 -21.06 -18.10 -25.78
N PHE A 27 -19.87 -17.56 -25.57
CA PHE A 27 -19.44 -16.30 -26.17
C PHE A 27 -18.41 -16.50 -27.28
N ASP A 28 -18.39 -15.58 -28.24
CA ASP A 28 -17.34 -15.51 -29.25
C ASP A 28 -15.97 -15.29 -28.59
N VAL A 29 -14.93 -15.97 -29.08
CA VAL A 29 -13.55 -15.87 -28.54
C VAL A 29 -13.04 -14.43 -28.46
N ARG A 30 -13.48 -13.54 -29.35
CA ARG A 30 -13.12 -12.12 -29.34
C ARG A 30 -13.68 -11.40 -28.11
N LEU A 31 -14.87 -11.77 -27.65
CA LEU A 31 -15.48 -11.22 -26.43
C LEU A 31 -14.73 -11.69 -25.19
N VAL A 32 -14.38 -12.99 -25.15
CA VAL A 32 -13.52 -13.54 -24.08
C VAL A 32 -12.19 -12.78 -24.06
N TYR A 33 -11.52 -12.64 -25.20
CA TYR A 33 -10.28 -11.89 -25.31
C TYR A 33 -10.40 -10.44 -24.81
N LEU A 34 -11.46 -9.72 -25.19
CA LEU A 34 -11.68 -8.33 -24.75
C LEU A 34 -11.80 -8.22 -23.21
N ALA A 35 -12.49 -9.16 -22.58
CA ALA A 35 -12.62 -9.20 -21.12
C ALA A 35 -11.29 -9.52 -20.43
N LEU A 36 -10.58 -10.56 -20.88
CA LEU A 36 -9.27 -10.94 -20.33
C LEU A 36 -8.23 -9.84 -20.55
N HIS A 37 -8.20 -9.22 -21.73
CA HIS A 37 -7.32 -8.09 -22.04
C HIS A 37 -7.62 -6.89 -21.13
N ASN A 38 -8.90 -6.57 -20.89
CA ASN A 38 -9.26 -5.50 -19.97
C ASN A 38 -8.77 -5.78 -18.54
N ILE A 39 -8.92 -7.01 -18.06
CA ILE A 39 -8.43 -7.44 -16.74
C ILE A 39 -6.90 -7.29 -16.67
N LEU A 40 -6.16 -7.85 -17.62
CA LEU A 40 -4.69 -7.81 -17.61
C LEU A 40 -4.12 -6.39 -17.76
N LYS A 41 -4.76 -5.55 -18.59
CA LYS A 41 -4.35 -4.16 -18.80
C LYS A 41 -4.59 -3.28 -17.57
N HIS A 42 -5.65 -3.56 -16.82
CA HIS A 42 -6.05 -2.81 -15.62
C HIS A 42 -6.01 -3.72 -14.40
N ARG A 43 -4.90 -4.47 -14.25
CA ARG A 43 -4.82 -5.58 -13.31
C ARG A 43 -4.82 -5.20 -11.83
N GLY A 44 -4.85 -3.93 -11.45
CA GLY A 44 -4.83 -3.50 -10.05
C GLY A 44 -3.43 -3.47 -9.43
N HIS A 45 -3.35 -3.05 -8.15
CA HIS A 45 -2.10 -2.97 -7.39
C HIS A 45 -1.73 -4.29 -6.69
N PHE A 46 -0.46 -4.41 -6.29
CA PHE A 46 0.13 -5.62 -5.69
C PHE A 46 0.41 -5.48 -4.17
N LEU A 47 -0.29 -4.58 -3.47
CA LEU A 47 -0.02 -4.36 -2.03
C LEU A 47 -0.36 -5.59 -1.16
N PHE A 48 -1.29 -6.43 -1.61
CA PHE A 48 -1.66 -7.68 -0.92
C PHE A 48 -0.96 -8.92 -1.55
N GLU A 49 0.21 -8.75 -2.18
CA GLU A 49 0.89 -9.84 -2.88
C GLU A 49 1.01 -11.11 -2.03
N GLY A 50 0.74 -12.27 -2.63
CA GLY A 50 0.71 -13.57 -1.94
C GLY A 50 -0.54 -13.86 -1.11
N GLN A 51 -1.45 -12.91 -0.91
CA GLN A 51 -2.74 -13.14 -0.23
C GLN A 51 -3.87 -13.46 -1.23
N GLU A 52 -4.78 -14.35 -0.86
CA GLU A 52 -6.03 -14.61 -1.58
C GLU A 52 -7.13 -13.61 -1.15
N MET A 53 -8.18 -13.46 -1.97
CA MET A 53 -9.27 -12.49 -1.71
C MET A 53 -9.96 -12.69 -0.36
N GLU A 54 -10.06 -13.93 0.13
CA GLU A 54 -10.71 -14.24 1.40
C GLU A 54 -9.99 -13.56 2.58
N ASN A 55 -8.66 -13.51 2.55
CA ASN A 55 -7.87 -12.88 3.62
C ASN A 55 -7.96 -11.36 3.54
N ILE A 56 -7.90 -10.79 2.34
CA ILE A 56 -8.08 -9.35 2.09
C ILE A 56 -9.48 -8.90 2.54
N SER A 57 -10.48 -9.78 2.42
CA SER A 57 -11.86 -9.45 2.81
C SER A 57 -12.06 -9.31 4.32
N LYS A 58 -11.15 -9.82 5.16
CA LYS A 58 -11.27 -9.74 6.61
C LYS A 58 -10.51 -8.53 7.14
N PHE A 59 -11.24 -7.52 7.58
CA PHE A 59 -10.66 -6.32 8.17
C PHE A 59 -9.72 -6.63 9.34
N SER A 60 -10.05 -7.63 10.15
CA SER A 60 -9.27 -8.00 11.32
C SER A 60 -7.84 -8.45 11.00
N GLU A 61 -7.65 -9.23 9.94
CA GLU A 61 -6.31 -9.70 9.56
C GLU A 61 -5.42 -8.53 9.11
N VAL A 62 -5.98 -7.59 8.33
CA VAL A 62 -5.26 -6.38 7.88
C VAL A 62 -4.95 -5.46 9.07
N PHE A 63 -5.91 -5.30 9.98
CA PHE A 63 -5.76 -4.48 11.18
C PHE A 63 -4.68 -5.01 12.12
N PHE A 64 -4.66 -6.31 12.41
CA PHE A 64 -3.64 -6.91 13.27
C PHE A 64 -2.24 -6.86 12.67
N GLN A 65 -2.10 -7.02 11.35
CA GLN A 65 -0.81 -6.83 10.66
C GLN A 65 -0.30 -5.40 10.81
N MET A 66 -1.18 -4.42 10.65
CA MET A 66 -0.86 -3.00 10.84
C MET A 66 -0.46 -2.71 12.30
N GLN A 67 -1.24 -3.18 13.28
CA GLN A 67 -0.91 -3.01 14.71
C GLN A 67 0.46 -3.60 15.05
N ARG A 68 0.76 -4.81 14.58
CA ARG A 68 2.06 -5.44 14.83
C ARG A 68 3.19 -4.61 14.24
N THR A 69 3.03 -4.13 13.01
CA THR A 69 4.04 -3.29 12.34
C THR A 69 4.28 -1.99 13.10
N LEU A 70 3.22 -1.29 13.55
CA LEU A 70 3.38 -0.07 14.33
C LEU A 70 4.03 -0.33 15.71
N ASN A 71 3.76 -1.49 16.31
CA ASN A 71 4.39 -1.88 17.56
C ASN A 71 5.88 -2.19 17.39
N GLU A 72 6.23 -2.96 16.36
CA GLU A 72 7.61 -3.36 16.05
C GLU A 72 8.48 -2.16 15.66
N GLU A 73 7.97 -1.28 14.78
CA GLU A 73 8.76 -0.19 14.21
C GLU A 73 8.72 1.11 15.05
N LEU A 74 7.62 1.36 15.76
CA LEU A 74 7.37 2.64 16.45
C LEU A 74 7.10 2.51 17.95
N GLU A 75 7.06 1.30 18.50
CA GLU A 75 6.66 1.03 19.90
C GLU A 75 5.23 1.54 20.21
N ILE A 76 4.35 1.59 19.20
CA ILE A 76 2.98 2.10 19.34
C ILE A 76 1.99 0.94 19.43
N ASP A 77 1.23 0.91 20.53
CA ASP A 77 0.06 0.04 20.66
C ASP A 77 -1.22 0.80 20.24
N LEU A 78 -1.70 0.50 19.04
CA LEU A 78 -2.90 1.10 18.48
C LEU A 78 -4.14 0.25 18.80
N ALA A 79 -4.43 0.04 20.07
CA ALA A 79 -5.59 -0.72 20.52
C ALA A 79 -6.92 0.05 20.35
N CYS A 80 -7.98 -0.68 20.00
CA CYS A 80 -9.36 -0.15 19.97
C CYS A 80 -10.29 -1.00 20.84
N THR A 81 -11.34 -0.39 21.36
CA THR A 81 -12.34 -1.07 22.20
C THR A 81 -13.26 -2.02 21.43
N SER A 82 -13.50 -1.75 20.13
CA SER A 82 -14.39 -2.56 19.29
C SER A 82 -13.94 -2.53 17.83
N LEU A 83 -13.26 -3.60 17.40
CA LEU A 83 -12.79 -3.74 16.02
C LEU A 83 -13.93 -3.80 14.98
N PRO A 84 -15.07 -4.50 15.23
CA PRO A 84 -16.21 -4.47 14.32
C PRO A 84 -16.81 -3.07 14.10
N GLU A 85 -16.84 -2.23 15.14
CA GLU A 85 -17.31 -0.85 15.00
C GLU A 85 -16.34 0.01 14.20
N VAL A 86 -15.01 -0.21 14.34
CA VAL A 86 -14.01 0.44 13.50
C VAL A 86 -14.25 0.08 12.03
N GLU A 87 -14.48 -1.20 11.73
CA GLU A 87 -14.79 -1.69 10.38
C GLU A 87 -16.04 -1.00 9.79
N GLU A 88 -17.12 -0.93 10.56
CA GLU A 88 -18.38 -0.30 10.16
C GLU A 88 -18.18 1.20 9.88
N ILE A 89 -17.49 1.92 10.78
CA ILE A 89 -17.27 3.35 10.63
C ILE A 89 -16.41 3.65 9.40
N LEU A 90 -15.32 2.90 9.20
CA LEU A 90 -14.42 3.10 8.07
C LEU A 90 -15.11 2.81 6.73
N SER A 91 -15.90 1.75 6.65
CA SER A 91 -16.64 1.35 5.44
C SER A 91 -17.91 2.18 5.16
N SER A 92 -18.41 2.97 6.12
CA SER A 92 -19.67 3.71 5.96
C SER A 92 -19.59 4.89 4.99
N ARG A 93 -20.57 5.01 4.07
CA ARG A 93 -20.80 6.19 3.21
C ARG A 93 -21.69 7.27 3.83
N ARG A 94 -22.46 6.91 4.85
CA ARG A 94 -23.44 7.83 5.46
C ARG A 94 -22.78 8.80 6.43
N MET A 95 -21.60 8.44 6.93
CA MET A 95 -20.84 9.25 7.88
C MET A 95 -19.89 10.18 7.14
N SER A 96 -19.96 11.46 7.48
CA SER A 96 -18.96 12.44 7.04
C SER A 96 -17.58 12.10 7.63
N ARG A 97 -16.49 12.58 7.00
CA ARG A 97 -15.13 12.41 7.56
C ARG A 97 -15.02 12.92 8.99
N THR A 98 -15.66 14.04 9.29
CA THR A 98 -15.70 14.63 10.64
C THR A 98 -16.42 13.72 11.64
N GLU A 99 -17.51 13.09 11.22
CA GLU A 99 -18.24 12.14 12.06
C GLU A 99 -17.42 10.87 12.32
N LYS A 100 -16.82 10.30 11.27
CA LYS A 100 -15.91 9.14 11.39
C LYS A 100 -14.78 9.43 12.37
N LYS A 101 -14.12 10.58 12.22
CA LYS A 101 -13.05 11.05 13.10
C LYS A 101 -13.47 11.04 14.57
N LYS A 102 -14.62 11.66 14.89
CA LYS A 102 -15.10 11.76 16.27
C LYS A 102 -15.37 10.38 16.89
N ARG A 103 -16.02 9.48 16.14
CA ARG A 103 -16.34 8.13 16.65
C ARG A 103 -15.09 7.27 16.81
N LEU A 104 -14.18 7.31 15.83
CA LEU A 104 -12.92 6.57 15.91
C LEU A 104 -12.06 7.05 17.08
N TYR A 105 -11.97 8.36 17.34
CA TYR A 105 -11.20 8.85 18.50
C TYR A 105 -11.69 8.26 19.82
N SER A 106 -13.00 8.01 19.95
CA SER A 106 -13.56 7.37 21.13
C SER A 106 -13.25 5.88 21.20
N LEU A 107 -13.34 5.16 20.09
CA LEU A 107 -12.98 3.73 20.03
C LEU A 107 -11.50 3.48 20.33
N PHE A 108 -10.63 4.41 19.98
CA PHE A 108 -9.20 4.36 20.29
C PHE A 108 -8.81 5.05 21.60
N SER A 109 -9.79 5.56 22.35
CA SER A 109 -9.61 6.26 23.64
C SER A 109 -8.55 7.36 23.58
N CYS A 110 -8.63 8.19 22.53
CA CYS A 110 -7.61 9.19 22.23
C CYS A 110 -8.20 10.60 22.06
N GLU A 111 -9.25 10.97 22.79
CA GLU A 111 -9.85 12.32 22.71
C GLU A 111 -9.04 13.40 23.45
N ASP A 112 -8.18 13.01 24.37
CA ASP A 112 -7.32 13.89 25.16
C ASP A 112 -6.10 14.39 24.36
N LYS A 113 -5.34 15.31 24.97
CA LYS A 113 -4.22 16.02 24.32
C LYS A 113 -2.84 15.49 24.71
N THR A 114 -2.77 14.29 25.28
CA THR A 114 -1.48 13.64 25.59
C THR A 114 -0.70 13.35 24.29
N PRO A 115 0.64 13.26 24.36
CA PRO A 115 1.46 12.90 23.19
C PRO A 115 1.03 11.58 22.54
N GLU A 116 0.74 10.57 23.36
CA GLU A 116 0.26 9.26 22.90
C GLU A 116 -1.07 9.37 22.14
N SER A 117 -2.05 10.08 22.71
CA SER A 117 -3.34 10.27 22.04
C SER A 117 -3.22 11.08 20.76
N LYS A 118 -2.36 12.10 20.71
CA LYS A 118 -2.07 12.82 19.46
C LYS A 118 -1.50 11.89 18.39
N GLN A 119 -0.62 10.97 18.76
CA GLN A 119 -0.05 10.00 17.82
C GLN A 119 -1.13 9.03 17.30
N LYS A 120 -1.99 8.49 18.17
CA LYS A 120 -3.15 7.68 17.78
C LYS A 120 -4.09 8.44 16.84
N GLN A 121 -4.40 9.70 17.16
CA GLN A 121 -5.23 10.58 16.33
C GLN A 121 -4.66 10.77 14.91
N VAL A 122 -3.33 10.76 14.77
CA VAL A 122 -2.63 10.93 13.49
C VAL A 122 -2.85 9.71 12.58
N PHE A 123 -2.70 8.49 13.10
CA PHE A 123 -3.02 7.27 12.34
C PHE A 123 -4.49 7.22 11.92
N ILE A 124 -5.40 7.59 12.84
CA ILE A 124 -6.83 7.63 12.54
C ILE A 124 -7.15 8.64 11.44
N ASN A 125 -6.48 9.80 11.41
CA ASN A 125 -6.65 10.77 10.33
C ASN A 125 -6.26 10.17 8.97
N LEU A 126 -5.19 9.37 8.90
CA LEU A 126 -4.79 8.66 7.69
C LEU A 126 -5.83 7.61 7.26
N PHE A 127 -6.40 6.84 8.19
CA PHE A 127 -7.44 5.84 7.89
C PHE A 127 -8.68 6.43 7.22
N ILE A 128 -9.01 7.68 7.54
CA ILE A 128 -10.16 8.39 6.94
C ILE A 128 -9.76 9.26 5.74
N GLY A 129 -8.51 9.16 5.27
CA GLY A 129 -7.97 9.88 4.12
C GLY A 129 -7.80 11.39 4.36
N SER A 130 -7.48 11.79 5.60
CA SER A 130 -7.10 13.16 5.91
C SER A 130 -5.57 13.31 5.87
N PRO A 131 -5.06 14.40 5.26
CA PRO A 131 -3.62 14.61 5.13
C PRO A 131 -2.95 14.81 6.50
N VAL A 132 -1.76 14.23 6.66
CA VAL A 132 -0.95 14.27 7.88
C VAL A 132 0.47 14.71 7.53
N GLN A 133 1.10 15.52 8.38
CA GLN A 133 2.52 15.88 8.24
C GLN A 133 3.43 14.71 8.63
N LEU A 134 4.48 14.47 7.86
CA LEU A 134 5.43 13.38 8.10
C LEU A 134 6.07 13.48 9.49
N ALA A 135 6.56 14.66 9.86
CA ALA A 135 7.19 14.93 11.16
C ALA A 135 6.25 14.69 12.36
N VAL A 136 4.93 14.74 12.15
CA VAL A 136 3.94 14.45 13.19
C VAL A 136 3.67 12.95 13.29
N LEU A 137 3.78 12.23 12.17
CA LEU A 137 3.65 10.76 12.12
C LEU A 137 4.88 10.08 12.72
N PHE A 138 6.07 10.60 12.41
CA PHE A 138 7.35 10.15 12.94
C PHE A 138 8.07 11.34 13.60
N PRO A 139 7.89 11.55 14.91
CA PRO A 139 8.59 12.59 15.64
C PRO A 139 10.05 12.16 15.88
N ASP A 140 10.88 12.32 14.84
CA ASP A 140 12.32 12.05 14.83
C ASP A 140 13.03 13.31 14.33
N GLU A 141 14.09 13.74 15.01
CA GLU A 141 14.86 14.94 14.64
C GLU A 141 15.47 14.80 13.23
N SER A 142 15.66 13.56 12.74
CA SER A 142 16.11 13.29 11.38
C SER A 142 15.13 13.75 10.29
N PHE A 143 13.89 14.12 10.63
CA PHE A 143 12.86 14.53 9.68
C PHE A 143 12.53 16.03 9.72
N GLU A 144 13.30 16.85 10.44
CA GLU A 144 13.09 18.32 10.51
C GLU A 144 13.14 18.99 9.13
N ASP A 145 14.08 18.58 8.26
CA ASP A 145 14.16 19.07 6.86
C ASP A 145 12.97 18.62 5.99
N SER A 146 12.13 17.70 6.49
CA SER A 146 10.95 17.13 5.84
C SER A 146 9.63 17.69 6.38
N GLU A 147 9.64 18.73 7.22
CA GLU A 147 8.46 19.26 7.93
C GLU A 147 7.26 19.61 7.03
N ASN A 148 7.52 19.99 5.77
CA ASN A 148 6.48 20.35 4.81
C ASN A 148 5.87 19.15 4.07
N LEU A 149 6.48 17.96 4.17
CA LEU A 149 5.99 16.77 3.48
C LEU A 149 4.73 16.24 4.18
N LYS A 150 3.71 15.95 3.37
CA LYS A 150 2.42 15.44 3.86
C LYS A 150 2.11 14.10 3.22
N ILE A 151 1.63 13.19 4.04
CA ILE A 151 1.05 11.93 3.59
C ILE A 151 -0.44 12.15 3.41
N ASP A 152 -0.93 11.96 2.19
CA ASP A 152 -2.33 12.03 1.83
C ASP A 152 -2.69 10.86 0.91
N PHE A 153 -3.19 9.77 1.50
CA PHE A 153 -3.62 8.59 0.74
C PHE A 153 -4.76 8.88 -0.25
N SER A 154 -5.49 9.99 -0.09
CA SER A 154 -6.54 10.40 -1.03
C SER A 154 -6.01 11.21 -2.21
N SER A 155 -4.77 11.68 -2.13
CA SER A 155 -4.12 12.48 -3.16
C SER A 155 -3.67 11.62 -4.34
N SER A 156 -3.80 12.17 -5.55
CA SER A 156 -3.22 11.52 -6.75
C SER A 156 -1.70 11.62 -6.82
N ARG A 157 -1.09 12.44 -5.96
CA ARG A 157 0.37 12.60 -5.89
C ARG A 157 1.03 11.61 -4.95
N PHE A 158 0.27 10.85 -4.16
CA PHE A 158 0.86 9.90 -3.22
C PHE A 158 1.81 8.92 -3.92
N GLU A 159 1.41 8.37 -5.06
CA GLU A 159 2.26 7.48 -5.87
C GLU A 159 3.50 8.19 -6.44
N GLU A 160 3.40 9.47 -6.77
CA GLU A 160 4.55 10.29 -7.25
C GLU A 160 5.52 10.63 -6.11
N GLU A 161 5.00 10.77 -4.90
CA GLU A 161 5.74 11.11 -3.67
C GLU A 161 6.25 9.86 -2.93
N TYR A 162 5.80 8.65 -3.31
CA TYR A 162 6.13 7.40 -2.63
C TYR A 162 7.63 7.08 -2.68
N ASP A 163 8.29 7.31 -3.81
CA ASP A 163 9.75 7.09 -3.93
C ASP A 163 10.52 8.04 -2.99
N LEU A 164 10.06 9.29 -2.84
CA LEU A 164 10.62 10.24 -1.90
C LEU A 164 10.40 9.78 -0.46
N LEU A 165 9.20 9.34 -0.12
CA LEU A 165 8.87 8.79 1.20
C LEU A 165 9.72 7.57 1.53
N THR A 166 9.93 6.67 0.56
CA THR A 166 10.77 5.47 0.72
C THR A 166 12.20 5.84 1.05
N ASN A 167 12.76 6.85 0.37
CA ASN A 167 14.13 7.32 0.63
C ASN A 167 14.27 7.99 2.00
N ILE A 168 13.24 8.69 2.47
CA ILE A 168 13.28 9.38 3.78
C ILE A 168 13.07 8.39 4.92
N LEU A 169 12.08 7.51 4.79
CA LEU A 169 11.66 6.61 5.87
C LEU A 169 12.50 5.34 5.95
N GLU A 170 13.19 4.97 4.87
CA GLU A 170 13.95 3.73 4.76
C GLU A 170 13.08 2.55 5.21
N ASP A 171 13.51 1.81 6.25
CA ASP A 171 12.78 0.66 6.79
C ASP A 171 11.38 1.02 7.33
N LYS A 172 11.16 2.27 7.81
CA LYS A 172 9.88 2.74 8.35
C LYS A 172 8.79 2.92 7.26
N ILE A 173 9.13 2.79 5.97
CA ILE A 173 8.14 2.84 4.88
C ILE A 173 7.07 1.76 5.02
N VAL A 174 7.43 0.62 5.62
CA VAL A 174 6.52 -0.49 5.89
C VAL A 174 5.32 -0.07 6.75
N CYS A 175 5.50 0.91 7.65
CA CYS A 175 4.41 1.49 8.42
C CYS A 175 3.41 2.21 7.50
N ILE A 176 3.91 2.99 6.53
CA ILE A 176 3.06 3.70 5.56
C ILE A 176 2.26 2.72 4.72
N ASP A 177 2.89 1.65 4.26
CA ASP A 177 2.21 0.61 3.49
C ASP A 177 1.06 0.01 4.29
N HIS A 178 1.29 -0.39 5.54
CA HIS A 178 0.25 -0.98 6.39
C HIS A 178 -0.85 0.02 6.78
N LEU A 179 -0.52 1.30 6.98
CA LEU A 179 -1.53 2.34 7.19
C LEU A 179 -2.38 2.57 5.94
N LYS A 180 -1.74 2.56 4.76
CA LYS A 180 -2.41 2.67 3.47
C LYS A 180 -3.31 1.46 3.22
N LEU A 181 -2.90 0.26 3.62
CA LEU A 181 -3.73 -0.94 3.51
C LEU A 181 -5.08 -0.79 4.23
N ILE A 182 -5.11 -0.16 5.41
CA ILE A 182 -6.37 0.12 6.13
C ILE A 182 -7.25 1.10 5.35
N TYR A 183 -6.66 2.16 4.80
CA TYR A 183 -7.37 3.14 3.97
C TYR A 183 -7.93 2.50 2.70
N ASP A 184 -7.11 1.75 1.98
CA ASP A 184 -7.50 1.04 0.75
C ASP A 184 -8.58 0.00 1.06
N TRP A 185 -8.48 -0.73 2.17
CA TRP A 185 -9.50 -1.68 2.60
C TRP A 185 -10.86 -0.98 2.81
N ALA A 186 -10.87 0.16 3.50
CA ALA A 186 -12.09 0.94 3.72
C ALA A 186 -12.74 1.38 2.39
N LEU A 187 -11.93 1.79 1.41
CA LEU A 187 -12.38 2.11 0.06
C LEU A 187 -12.84 0.87 -0.71
N LEU A 188 -12.23 -0.29 -0.48
CA LEU A 188 -12.57 -1.54 -1.16
C LEU A 188 -13.87 -2.15 -0.68
N ALA A 189 -14.09 -2.18 0.63
CA ALA A 189 -15.38 -2.55 1.22
C ALA A 189 -16.49 -1.70 0.58
N ASP A 190 -16.18 -0.42 0.37
CA ASP A 190 -17.06 0.53 -0.24
C ASP A 190 -17.29 0.32 -1.75
N ILE A 191 -16.27 -0.08 -2.50
CA ILE A 191 -16.38 -0.44 -3.93
C ILE A 191 -17.16 -1.73 -4.11
N ARG A 192 -16.95 -2.73 -3.24
CA ARG A 192 -17.61 -4.02 -3.32
C ARG A 192 -19.10 -3.89 -3.08
N LYS A 193 -19.57 -3.02 -2.17
CA LYS A 193 -21.02 -2.91 -1.83
C LYS A 193 -21.70 -4.28 -1.56
N GLY A 194 -20.96 -5.23 -1.01
CA GLY A 194 -21.41 -6.61 -0.80
C GLY A 194 -21.41 -7.51 -2.05
N PHE A 195 -21.05 -7.00 -3.22
CA PHE A 195 -20.89 -7.81 -4.43
C PHE A 195 -19.63 -8.69 -4.34
N ARG A 196 -19.78 -9.91 -4.86
CA ARG A 196 -18.67 -10.84 -4.98
C ARG A 196 -17.68 -10.32 -6.03
N PHE A 197 -18.19 -9.98 -7.22
CA PHE A 197 -17.36 -9.57 -8.35
C PHE A 197 -17.40 -8.05 -8.58
N LEU A 198 -16.24 -7.46 -8.89
CA LEU A 198 -16.09 -6.02 -9.16
C LEU A 198 -17.03 -5.54 -10.28
N SER A 199 -17.20 -6.36 -11.32
CA SER A 199 -18.02 -6.07 -12.48
C SER A 199 -19.48 -5.84 -12.11
N GLU A 200 -19.99 -6.50 -11.08
CA GLU A 200 -21.36 -6.28 -10.59
C GLU A 200 -21.51 -4.88 -10.00
N GLY A 201 -20.62 -4.49 -9.08
CA GLY A 201 -20.59 -3.13 -8.53
C GLY A 201 -20.36 -2.05 -9.59
N LYS A 202 -19.56 -2.34 -10.63
CA LYS A 202 -19.37 -1.43 -11.76
C LYS A 202 -20.60 -1.31 -12.66
N VAL A 203 -21.39 -2.36 -12.82
CA VAL A 203 -22.69 -2.31 -13.50
C VAL A 203 -23.69 -1.49 -12.68
N GLU A 204 -23.74 -1.67 -11.36
CA GLU A 204 -24.56 -0.87 -10.42
C GLU A 204 -24.27 0.63 -10.58
N ILE A 205 -22.99 1.01 -10.63
CA ILE A 205 -22.55 2.40 -10.84
C ILE A 205 -23.07 2.97 -12.17
N TYR A 206 -23.07 2.16 -13.24
CA TYR A 206 -23.58 2.59 -14.53
C TYR A 206 -25.09 2.82 -14.51
N GLU A 207 -25.84 1.87 -13.96
CA GLU A 207 -27.30 1.97 -13.87
C GLU A 207 -27.74 3.12 -12.97
N LYS A 208 -27.03 3.35 -11.85
CA LYS A 208 -27.23 4.53 -11.01
C LYS A 208 -26.99 5.83 -11.78
N HIS A 209 -25.87 5.98 -12.47
CA HIS A 209 -25.59 7.17 -13.27
C HIS A 209 -26.68 7.41 -14.33
N LYS A 210 -27.15 6.36 -14.98
CA LYS A 210 -28.21 6.41 -15.99
C LYS A 210 -29.55 6.85 -15.39
N HIS A 211 -29.88 6.37 -14.19
CA HIS A 211 -31.07 6.77 -13.43
C HIS A 211 -30.98 8.24 -13.01
N ASP A 212 -29.90 8.63 -12.35
CA ASP A 212 -29.64 10.00 -11.88
C ASP A 212 -29.66 11.01 -13.05
N LEU A 213 -29.10 10.65 -14.21
CA LEU A 213 -29.09 11.49 -15.40
C LEU A 213 -30.50 11.71 -15.94
N ARG A 214 -31.37 10.69 -15.87
CA ARG A 214 -32.77 10.79 -16.28
C ARG A 214 -33.52 11.75 -15.38
N ILE A 215 -33.35 11.62 -14.06
CA ILE A 215 -33.91 12.54 -13.07
C ILE A 215 -33.47 13.98 -13.37
N LEU A 216 -32.16 14.22 -13.48
CA LEU A 216 -31.64 15.57 -13.73
C LEU A 216 -32.19 16.16 -15.03
N LYS A 217 -32.24 15.36 -16.11
CA LYS A 217 -32.81 15.81 -17.39
C LYS A 217 -34.28 16.18 -17.27
N ASN A 218 -35.07 15.41 -16.51
CA ASN A 218 -36.49 15.70 -16.32
C ASN A 218 -36.71 16.96 -15.47
N LEU A 219 -35.96 17.10 -14.38
CA LEU A 219 -35.99 18.30 -13.52
C LEU A 219 -35.59 19.56 -14.30
N VAL A 220 -34.49 19.52 -15.07
CA VAL A 220 -34.06 20.68 -15.86
C VAL A 220 -35.08 21.00 -16.96
N LYS A 221 -35.69 20.01 -17.62
CA LYS A 221 -36.76 20.27 -18.60
C LYS A 221 -37.98 20.96 -17.98
N LYS A 222 -38.36 20.57 -16.76
CA LYS A 222 -39.57 21.07 -16.08
C LYS A 222 -39.35 22.44 -15.45
N PHE A 223 -38.20 22.64 -14.81
CA PHE A 223 -37.97 23.78 -13.90
C PHE A 223 -36.89 24.76 -14.40
N ALA A 224 -36.05 24.37 -15.37
CA ALA A 224 -35.01 25.24 -15.95
C ALA A 224 -34.82 25.01 -17.47
N PRO A 225 -35.89 25.00 -18.29
CA PRO A 225 -35.81 24.58 -19.70
C PRO A 225 -34.84 25.41 -20.53
N GLY A 226 -34.72 26.72 -20.27
CA GLY A 226 -33.80 27.63 -20.96
C GLY A 226 -32.32 27.24 -20.79
N SER A 227 -31.97 26.56 -19.70
CA SER A 227 -30.60 26.13 -19.39
C SER A 227 -30.26 24.74 -19.94
N TYR A 228 -31.22 24.00 -20.50
CA TYR A 228 -31.04 22.58 -20.86
C TYR A 228 -29.87 22.36 -21.82
N LYS A 229 -29.86 23.06 -22.96
CA LYS A 229 -28.82 22.89 -23.98
C LYS A 229 -27.45 23.32 -23.44
N GLN A 230 -27.42 24.42 -22.69
CA GLN A 230 -26.19 24.93 -22.10
C GLN A 230 -25.61 23.97 -21.05
N PHE A 231 -26.46 23.32 -20.27
CA PHE A 231 -26.01 22.40 -19.23
C PHE A 231 -25.54 21.05 -19.78
N PHE A 232 -26.22 20.51 -20.81
CA PHE A 232 -25.95 19.15 -21.29
C PHE A 232 -25.08 19.05 -22.56
N ALA A 233 -24.94 20.11 -23.35
CA ALA A 233 -24.27 20.04 -24.66
C ALA A 233 -23.15 21.07 -24.88
N ASP A 234 -23.09 22.14 -24.11
CA ASP A 234 -22.08 23.20 -24.28
C ASP A 234 -20.69 22.73 -23.87
N ALA A 235 -19.74 22.69 -24.81
CA ALA A 235 -18.36 22.29 -24.55
C ALA A 235 -17.52 23.36 -23.86
N SER A 236 -17.98 24.61 -23.87
CA SER A 236 -17.20 25.77 -23.42
C SER A 236 -17.39 26.09 -21.93
N ARG A 237 -18.44 25.56 -21.31
CA ARG A 237 -18.84 25.89 -19.94
C ARG A 237 -18.25 24.90 -18.93
N ASN A 238 -17.60 25.43 -17.89
CA ASN A 238 -17.09 24.62 -16.78
C ASN A 238 -18.22 24.25 -15.81
N GLY A 239 -18.13 23.05 -15.20
CA GLY A 239 -19.08 22.56 -14.20
C GLY A 239 -20.41 22.06 -14.76
N ASN A 240 -20.62 22.05 -16.08
CA ASN A 240 -21.80 21.47 -16.71
C ASN A 240 -21.63 19.95 -16.99
N TYR A 241 -22.66 19.27 -17.50
CA TYR A 241 -22.57 17.82 -17.72
C TYR A 241 -21.52 17.42 -18.78
N ALA A 242 -21.35 18.24 -19.82
CA ALA A 242 -20.33 17.99 -20.85
C ALA A 242 -18.91 18.02 -20.27
N SER A 243 -18.59 19.02 -19.44
CA SER A 243 -17.31 19.11 -18.72
C SER A 243 -17.17 18.05 -17.62
N PHE A 244 -18.26 17.58 -17.01
CA PHE A 244 -18.23 16.51 -16.01
C PHE A 244 -17.86 15.15 -16.60
N ILE A 245 -18.45 14.79 -17.75
CA ILE A 245 -18.14 13.55 -18.49
C ILE A 245 -16.86 13.68 -19.33
N GLY A 246 -16.52 14.90 -19.74
CA GLY A 246 -15.37 15.18 -20.60
C GLY A 246 -15.65 15.02 -22.10
N MET A 247 -16.90 14.81 -22.50
CA MET A 247 -17.30 14.58 -23.88
C MET A 247 -18.62 15.29 -24.15
N THR A 248 -18.78 15.81 -25.36
CA THR A 248 -20.07 16.28 -25.89
C THR A 248 -20.32 15.73 -27.29
N LYS A 249 -21.51 15.98 -27.84
CA LYS A 249 -21.83 15.69 -29.24
C LYS A 249 -21.89 16.99 -30.04
N LYS A 250 -21.07 17.10 -31.08
CA LYS A 250 -21.14 18.15 -32.11
C LYS A 250 -21.38 17.48 -33.46
N ASN A 251 -22.44 17.86 -34.17
CA ASN A 251 -22.82 17.28 -35.46
C ASN A 251 -22.89 15.73 -35.44
N ASN A 252 -23.55 15.17 -34.41
CA ASN A 252 -23.65 13.72 -34.15
C ASN A 252 -22.33 12.97 -33.92
N LYS A 253 -21.19 13.66 -33.86
CA LYS A 253 -19.89 13.08 -33.51
C LYS A 253 -19.55 13.41 -32.06
N LYS A 254 -19.02 12.42 -31.34
CA LYS A 254 -18.47 12.63 -29.99
C LYS A 254 -17.18 13.45 -30.12
N VAL A 255 -17.09 14.54 -29.38
CA VAL A 255 -15.90 15.39 -29.32
C VAL A 255 -15.48 15.59 -27.86
N PRO A 256 -14.18 15.57 -27.54
CA PRO A 256 -13.69 15.85 -26.21
C PRO A 256 -13.90 17.33 -25.86
N VAL A 257 -14.08 17.61 -24.58
CA VAL A 257 -14.04 18.99 -24.05
C VAL A 257 -12.62 19.32 -23.59
N ALA A 258 -12.25 20.61 -23.60
CA ALA A 258 -10.89 21.05 -23.31
C ALA A 258 -10.44 20.74 -21.87
N LYS A 259 -11.36 20.82 -20.90
CA LYS A 259 -11.06 20.59 -19.48
C LYS A 259 -12.24 19.92 -18.78
N ARG A 260 -11.96 18.88 -17.99
CA ARG A 260 -12.94 18.24 -17.11
C ARG A 260 -13.12 19.05 -15.83
N CYS A 261 -14.34 19.10 -15.31
CA CYS A 261 -14.62 19.70 -14.01
C CYS A 261 -14.50 18.67 -12.87
N LYS A 262 -14.35 19.17 -11.64
CA LYS A 262 -14.44 18.34 -10.44
C LYS A 262 -15.91 18.09 -10.08
N THR A 263 -16.18 17.04 -9.29
CA THR A 263 -17.54 16.69 -8.86
C THR A 263 -18.18 17.82 -8.05
N GLU A 264 -17.40 18.51 -7.21
CA GLU A 264 -17.88 19.63 -6.40
C GLU A 264 -18.33 20.82 -7.27
N ASP A 265 -17.60 21.10 -8.36
CA ASP A 265 -17.96 22.15 -9.31
C ASP A 265 -19.25 21.79 -10.07
N PHE A 266 -19.41 20.51 -10.42
CA PHE A 266 -20.61 19.99 -11.06
C PHE A 266 -21.85 20.13 -10.15
N TYR A 267 -21.74 19.72 -8.88
CA TYR A 267 -22.82 19.85 -7.91
C TYR A 267 -23.19 21.30 -7.61
N LYS A 268 -22.18 22.18 -7.49
CA LYS A 268 -22.41 23.63 -7.36
C LYS A 268 -23.23 24.18 -8.54
N GLN A 269 -22.93 23.76 -9.76
CA GLN A 269 -23.69 24.19 -10.94
C GLN A 269 -25.09 23.58 -10.99
N ILE A 270 -25.29 22.32 -10.57
CA ILE A 270 -26.64 21.73 -10.44
C ILE A 270 -27.48 22.56 -9.47
N ASN A 271 -26.96 22.85 -8.28
CA ASN A 271 -27.67 23.65 -7.27
C ASN A 271 -27.96 25.07 -7.76
N ALA A 272 -27.05 25.65 -8.56
CA ALA A 272 -27.27 26.95 -9.18
C ALA A 272 -28.43 26.97 -10.20
N LEU A 273 -28.73 25.84 -10.90
CA LEU A 273 -29.84 25.78 -11.86
C LEU A 273 -31.21 26.00 -11.22
N PHE A 274 -31.35 25.59 -9.96
CA PHE A 274 -32.61 25.63 -9.23
C PHE A 274 -32.60 26.68 -8.12
N LYS A 275 -31.59 27.56 -8.11
CA LYS A 275 -31.45 28.63 -7.12
C LYS A 275 -32.67 29.55 -7.19
N ASN A 276 -33.28 29.81 -6.03
CA ASN A 276 -34.50 30.62 -5.84
C ASN A 276 -35.81 29.97 -6.32
N GLN A 277 -35.84 28.66 -6.54
CA GLN A 277 -37.07 27.92 -6.82
C GLN A 277 -37.46 27.04 -5.62
N LYS A 278 -38.73 27.10 -5.20
CA LYS A 278 -39.27 26.14 -4.25
C LYS A 278 -39.82 24.95 -5.03
N ILE A 279 -39.04 23.86 -5.09
CA ILE A 279 -39.39 22.67 -5.85
C ILE A 279 -39.81 21.57 -4.87
N GLU A 280 -41.11 21.37 -4.73
CA GLU A 280 -41.70 20.26 -3.99
C GLU A 280 -41.90 19.09 -4.97
N HIS A 281 -40.82 18.31 -5.18
CA HIS A 281 -40.81 17.17 -6.10
C HIS A 281 -39.91 16.07 -5.52
N GLU A 282 -40.40 14.83 -5.49
CA GLU A 282 -39.66 13.68 -4.92
C GLU A 282 -38.27 13.51 -5.57
N ASP A 283 -38.20 13.52 -6.91
CA ASP A 283 -36.91 13.48 -7.62
C ASP A 283 -35.94 14.61 -7.24
N PHE A 284 -36.45 15.80 -6.89
CA PHE A 284 -35.59 16.92 -6.47
C PHE A 284 -35.04 16.66 -5.06
N VAL A 285 -35.88 16.17 -4.14
CA VAL A 285 -35.46 15.77 -2.78
C VAL A 285 -34.41 14.65 -2.84
N TYR A 286 -34.65 13.62 -3.64
CA TYR A 286 -33.69 12.55 -3.89
C TYR A 286 -32.36 13.10 -4.43
N MET A 287 -32.41 13.93 -5.48
CA MET A 287 -31.20 14.53 -6.07
C MET A 287 -30.41 15.34 -5.05
N GLN A 288 -31.07 16.16 -4.23
CA GLN A 288 -30.41 16.95 -3.19
C GLN A 288 -29.74 16.04 -2.15
N SER A 289 -30.44 15.01 -1.66
CA SER A 289 -29.88 14.04 -0.71
C SER A 289 -28.65 13.30 -1.27
N GLU A 290 -28.68 12.91 -2.55
CA GLU A 290 -27.55 12.24 -3.20
C GLU A 290 -26.38 13.18 -3.49
N ILE A 291 -26.65 14.47 -3.76
CA ILE A 291 -25.62 15.50 -3.90
C ILE A 291 -24.95 15.76 -2.55
N GLU A 292 -25.73 15.88 -1.47
CA GLU A 292 -25.23 16.08 -0.11
C GLU A 292 -24.37 14.89 0.34
N SER A 293 -24.76 13.66 0.01
CA SER A 293 -23.98 12.45 0.32
C SER A 293 -22.82 12.20 -0.67
N GLY A 294 -22.68 13.01 -1.71
CA GLY A 294 -21.60 12.88 -2.67
C GLY A 294 -21.78 11.78 -3.72
N THR A 295 -22.93 11.10 -3.74
CA THR A 295 -23.15 9.86 -4.50
C THR A 295 -23.90 10.06 -5.81
N PHE A 296 -24.40 11.27 -6.09
CA PHE A 296 -25.15 11.56 -7.33
C PHE A 296 -24.28 11.44 -8.59
N MET A 297 -24.78 10.76 -9.63
CA MET A 297 -24.10 10.66 -10.95
C MET A 297 -22.68 10.06 -10.89
N PRO A 298 -22.48 8.90 -10.25
CA PRO A 298 -21.15 8.31 -10.06
C PRO A 298 -20.49 7.96 -11.40
N ARG A 299 -19.15 7.99 -11.46
CA ARG A 299 -18.39 7.67 -12.69
C ARG A 299 -17.82 6.25 -12.62
N GLN A 300 -17.79 5.59 -13.78
CA GLN A 300 -17.17 4.26 -13.93
C GLN A 300 -15.65 4.27 -13.61
N VAL A 301 -14.97 5.32 -14.08
CA VAL A 301 -13.54 5.57 -13.85
C VAL A 301 -13.43 6.76 -12.90
N SER A 302 -13.06 6.48 -11.66
CA SER A 302 -12.74 7.46 -10.63
C SER A 302 -11.34 7.18 -10.08
N LYS A 303 -10.81 8.10 -9.27
CA LYS A 303 -9.54 7.90 -8.56
C LYS A 303 -9.59 6.67 -7.65
N GLU A 304 -10.74 6.40 -7.04
CA GLU A 304 -10.93 5.23 -6.16
C GLU A 304 -10.66 3.90 -6.87
N ASN A 305 -10.64 3.84 -8.21
CA ASN A 305 -10.25 2.63 -8.90
C ASN A 305 -8.77 2.26 -8.72
N SER A 306 -7.89 3.20 -8.31
CA SER A 306 -6.47 2.90 -8.08
C SER A 306 -6.26 1.98 -6.87
N VAL A 307 -7.22 1.94 -5.95
CA VAL A 307 -7.15 1.10 -4.74
C VAL A 307 -7.63 -0.33 -4.99
N ILE A 308 -7.98 -0.69 -6.24
CA ILE A 308 -8.45 -2.02 -6.58
C ILE A 308 -7.24 -2.98 -6.62
N PRO A 309 -7.17 -3.98 -5.73
CA PRO A 309 -6.07 -4.92 -5.69
C PRO A 309 -6.24 -5.94 -6.81
N TYR A 310 -5.13 -6.52 -7.25
CA TYR A 310 -5.16 -7.42 -8.39
C TYR A 310 -6.00 -8.68 -8.16
N GLN A 311 -6.17 -9.08 -6.91
CA GLN A 311 -6.95 -10.25 -6.52
C GLN A 311 -8.43 -10.13 -6.92
N MET A 312 -9.03 -8.94 -6.90
CA MET A 312 -10.42 -8.76 -7.34
C MET A 312 -10.59 -9.07 -8.83
N HIS A 313 -9.61 -8.64 -9.62
CA HIS A 313 -9.57 -8.92 -11.05
C HIS A 313 -9.23 -10.39 -11.33
N LEU A 314 -8.37 -10.98 -10.51
CA LEU A 314 -8.00 -12.39 -10.60
C LEU A 314 -9.19 -13.33 -10.32
N GLU A 315 -10.05 -13.00 -9.36
CA GLU A 315 -11.25 -13.81 -9.08
C GLU A 315 -12.18 -13.88 -10.30
N GLU A 316 -12.41 -12.73 -10.96
CA GLU A 316 -13.17 -12.69 -12.21
C GLU A 316 -12.46 -13.41 -13.35
N LEU A 317 -11.13 -13.23 -13.48
CA LEU A 317 -10.32 -13.90 -14.49
C LEU A 317 -10.50 -15.43 -14.41
N ARG A 318 -10.39 -15.98 -13.19
CA ARG A 318 -10.55 -17.41 -12.92
C ARG A 318 -11.94 -17.90 -13.32
N GLU A 319 -13.01 -17.20 -12.93
CA GLU A 319 -14.38 -17.62 -13.27
C GLU A 319 -14.66 -17.50 -14.77
N ILE A 320 -14.17 -16.44 -15.43
CA ILE A 320 -14.28 -16.27 -16.89
C ILE A 320 -13.54 -17.40 -17.61
N LEU A 321 -12.29 -17.70 -17.24
CA LEU A 321 -11.50 -18.78 -17.85
C LEU A 321 -12.17 -20.14 -17.64
N LYS A 322 -12.65 -20.44 -16.43
CA LYS A 322 -13.40 -21.66 -16.11
C LYS A 322 -14.66 -21.81 -16.95
N ASN A 323 -15.45 -20.75 -17.11
CA ASN A 323 -16.65 -20.78 -17.95
C ASN A 323 -16.31 -20.88 -19.44
N ALA A 324 -15.31 -20.13 -19.90
CA ALA A 324 -14.84 -20.15 -21.28
C ALA A 324 -14.27 -21.52 -21.67
N GLY A 325 -13.50 -22.18 -20.79
CA GLY A 325 -12.90 -23.50 -21.02
C GLY A 325 -13.93 -24.60 -21.27
N LYS A 326 -15.19 -24.42 -20.85
CA LYS A 326 -16.29 -25.34 -21.18
C LYS A 326 -16.53 -25.43 -22.69
N TYR A 327 -16.39 -24.34 -23.43
CA TYR A 327 -16.67 -24.26 -24.87
C TYR A 327 -15.46 -23.88 -25.74
N LEU A 328 -14.40 -23.30 -25.18
CA LEU A 328 -13.12 -23.01 -25.83
C LEU A 328 -12.06 -23.99 -25.30
N LYS A 329 -12.08 -25.22 -25.81
CA LYS A 329 -11.24 -26.33 -25.28
C LYS A 329 -9.73 -26.04 -25.28
N PHE A 330 -9.25 -25.18 -26.18
CA PHE A 330 -7.84 -24.81 -26.25
C PHE A 330 -7.33 -24.12 -24.98
N LEU A 331 -8.20 -23.54 -24.16
CA LEU A 331 -7.85 -22.95 -22.86
C LEU A 331 -7.36 -24.00 -21.85
N GLU A 332 -7.81 -25.25 -22.01
CA GLU A 332 -7.46 -26.38 -21.14
C GLU A 332 -6.32 -27.24 -21.71
N ASN A 333 -5.76 -26.87 -22.87
CA ASN A 333 -4.62 -27.59 -23.46
C ASN A 333 -3.39 -27.45 -22.55
N LEU A 334 -2.85 -28.58 -22.12
CA LEU A 334 -1.61 -28.67 -21.35
C LEU A 334 -0.40 -28.54 -22.27
N ASP A 335 0.65 -27.90 -21.78
CA ASP A 335 1.97 -27.99 -22.38
C ASP A 335 2.77 -29.20 -21.86
N ASP A 336 4.03 -29.32 -22.31
CA ASP A 336 4.94 -30.40 -21.93
C ASP A 336 5.24 -30.44 -20.41
N GLU A 337 4.98 -29.35 -19.70
CA GLU A 337 5.16 -29.25 -18.24
C GLU A 337 3.84 -29.48 -17.47
N GLY A 338 2.76 -29.83 -18.17
CA GLY A 338 1.44 -30.06 -17.57
C GLY A 338 0.71 -28.76 -17.19
N VAL A 339 1.09 -27.61 -17.75
CA VAL A 339 0.47 -26.31 -17.46
C VAL A 339 -0.51 -25.92 -18.57
N SER A 340 -1.76 -25.68 -18.21
CA SER A 340 -2.79 -25.26 -19.17
C SER A 340 -2.62 -23.82 -19.65
N LEU A 341 -3.21 -23.48 -20.80
CA LEU A 341 -3.22 -22.09 -21.26
C LEU A 341 -3.94 -21.15 -20.27
N SER A 342 -5.04 -21.60 -19.65
CA SER A 342 -5.71 -20.88 -18.56
C SER A 342 -4.76 -20.59 -17.39
N GLN A 343 -3.95 -21.58 -16.99
CA GLN A 343 -2.96 -21.40 -15.91
C GLN A 343 -1.85 -20.42 -16.31
N LYS A 344 -1.40 -20.42 -17.57
CA LYS A 344 -0.43 -19.41 -18.07
C LYS A 344 -1.01 -17.99 -18.06
N ILE A 345 -2.29 -17.82 -18.38
CA ILE A 345 -2.99 -16.52 -18.30
C ILE A 345 -3.10 -16.07 -16.83
N GLU A 346 -3.39 -16.98 -15.91
CA GLU A 346 -3.37 -16.67 -14.47
C GLU A 346 -1.96 -16.29 -13.98
N GLN A 347 -0.91 -16.98 -14.43
CA GLN A 347 0.48 -16.62 -14.12
C GLN A 347 0.86 -15.24 -14.67
N LEU A 348 0.42 -14.88 -15.88
CA LEU A 348 0.57 -13.53 -16.43
C LEU A 348 -0.06 -12.45 -15.53
N MET A 349 -1.24 -12.73 -14.97
CA MET A 349 -1.94 -11.82 -14.06
C MET A 349 -1.15 -11.61 -12.76
N LYS A 350 -0.66 -12.69 -12.16
CA LYS A 350 0.03 -12.70 -10.87
C LYS A 350 1.49 -12.26 -10.94
N PHE A 351 2.12 -12.33 -12.11
CA PHE A 351 3.55 -12.11 -12.22
C PHE A 351 3.92 -10.63 -12.09
N ARG A 352 4.79 -10.37 -11.12
CA ARG A 352 5.51 -9.12 -10.90
C ARG A 352 7.00 -9.43 -10.92
N ILE A 353 7.76 -8.64 -11.67
CA ILE A 353 9.22 -8.75 -11.63
C ILE A 353 9.67 -8.23 -10.26
N PRO A 354 10.36 -9.03 -9.43
CA PRO A 354 10.86 -8.54 -8.16
C PRO A 354 11.81 -7.37 -8.39
N TYR A 355 11.74 -6.34 -7.55
CA TYR A 355 12.54 -5.12 -7.76
C TYR A 355 14.05 -5.42 -7.71
N TYR A 356 14.47 -6.35 -6.85
CA TYR A 356 15.84 -6.83 -6.74
C TYR A 356 16.33 -7.61 -7.97
N VAL A 357 15.45 -7.92 -8.93
CA VAL A 357 15.83 -8.48 -10.25
C VAL A 357 16.12 -7.38 -11.27
N GLY A 358 15.36 -6.29 -11.23
CA GLY A 358 15.50 -5.18 -12.16
C GLY A 358 15.22 -5.54 -13.63
N PRO A 359 15.78 -4.78 -14.59
CA PRO A 359 15.58 -5.02 -16.02
C PRO A 359 16.06 -6.41 -16.47
N LEU A 360 15.21 -7.11 -17.23
CA LEU A 360 15.49 -8.48 -17.71
C LEU A 360 16.44 -8.55 -18.91
N ASN A 361 16.72 -7.40 -19.54
CA ASN A 361 17.64 -7.27 -20.66
C ASN A 361 19.05 -6.96 -20.13
N ASP A 362 20.00 -7.83 -20.41
CA ASP A 362 21.40 -7.78 -20.01
C ASP A 362 22.35 -7.26 -21.10
N ALA A 363 21.83 -6.83 -22.26
CA ALA A 363 22.64 -6.39 -23.40
C ALA A 363 23.60 -5.22 -23.11
N HIS A 364 23.33 -4.44 -22.06
CA HIS A 364 24.14 -3.30 -21.66
C HIS A 364 24.89 -3.50 -20.33
N LYS A 365 24.91 -4.73 -19.78
CA LYS A 365 25.54 -5.03 -18.49
C LYS A 365 27.01 -4.61 -18.46
N ASP A 366 27.76 -4.92 -19.53
CA ASP A 366 29.18 -4.59 -19.65
C ASP A 366 29.45 -3.16 -20.15
N LYS A 367 28.39 -2.38 -20.41
CA LYS A 367 28.48 -1.00 -20.92
C LYS A 367 28.03 0.04 -19.88
N GLY A 368 28.04 -0.34 -18.60
CA GLY A 368 27.56 0.50 -17.50
C GLY A 368 26.02 0.62 -17.44
N GLY A 369 25.29 -0.30 -18.06
CA GLY A 369 23.83 -0.34 -17.98
C GLY A 369 23.30 -0.73 -16.60
N ASN A 370 22.11 -0.26 -16.25
CA ASN A 370 21.42 -0.59 -15.00
C ASN A 370 20.74 -1.97 -15.06
N CYS A 371 21.53 -3.03 -15.30
CA CYS A 371 21.05 -4.41 -15.32
C CYS A 371 22.07 -5.32 -14.63
N TRP A 372 21.61 -6.06 -13.62
CA TRP A 372 22.44 -6.99 -12.82
C TRP A 372 21.94 -8.43 -12.89
N ILE A 373 20.85 -8.66 -13.64
CA ILE A 373 20.26 -9.98 -13.82
C ILE A 373 21.30 -11.04 -14.17
N VAL A 374 21.14 -12.21 -13.56
CA VAL A 374 21.92 -13.41 -13.83
C VAL A 374 20.97 -14.47 -14.37
N LYS A 375 21.25 -14.98 -15.56
CA LYS A 375 20.44 -16.02 -16.22
C LYS A 375 21.12 -17.38 -16.09
N ARG A 376 20.33 -18.42 -15.81
CA ARG A 376 20.76 -19.82 -15.82
C ARG A 376 20.85 -20.36 -17.24
N THR A 377 19.96 -19.91 -18.12
CA THR A 377 19.87 -20.35 -19.52
C THR A 377 19.69 -19.14 -20.46
N PRO A 378 20.04 -19.26 -21.76
CA PRO A 378 19.82 -18.20 -22.74
C PRO A 378 18.35 -18.08 -23.20
N ASP A 379 17.44 -18.84 -22.60
CA ASP A 379 16.04 -18.89 -23.01
C ASP A 379 15.33 -17.54 -22.82
N GLN A 380 14.28 -17.31 -23.62
CA GLN A 380 13.45 -16.13 -23.44
C GLN A 380 12.72 -16.19 -22.10
N ILE A 381 12.85 -15.13 -21.29
CA ILE A 381 12.17 -15.00 -20.00
C ILE A 381 10.68 -14.74 -20.22
N ARG A 382 9.85 -15.53 -19.57
CA ARG A 382 8.39 -15.47 -19.54
C ARG A 382 7.93 -15.64 -18.08
N PRO A 383 6.72 -15.17 -17.73
CA PRO A 383 6.19 -15.32 -16.37
C PRO A 383 6.24 -16.75 -15.81
N TRP A 384 5.97 -17.74 -16.66
CA TRP A 384 5.86 -19.15 -16.27
C TRP A 384 7.19 -19.92 -16.24
N ASN A 385 8.25 -19.40 -16.86
CA ASN A 385 9.58 -20.01 -16.80
C ASN A 385 10.60 -19.14 -16.02
N PHE A 386 10.15 -18.05 -15.40
CA PHE A 386 11.00 -17.03 -14.79
C PHE A 386 12.03 -17.62 -13.81
N SER A 387 11.57 -18.45 -12.86
CA SER A 387 12.44 -19.07 -11.85
C SER A 387 13.41 -20.12 -12.41
N LYS A 388 13.14 -20.65 -13.60
CA LYS A 388 14.01 -21.60 -14.31
C LYS A 388 15.10 -20.88 -15.10
N VAL A 389 14.75 -19.77 -15.74
CA VAL A 389 15.66 -19.00 -16.59
C VAL A 389 16.50 -18.01 -15.78
N VAL A 390 15.95 -17.40 -14.73
CA VAL A 390 16.64 -16.39 -13.91
C VAL A 390 17.21 -17.04 -12.65
N ASP A 391 18.48 -16.78 -12.38
CA ASP A 391 19.09 -17.09 -11.09
C ASP A 391 18.73 -16.00 -10.09
N ILE A 392 17.58 -16.17 -9.43
CA ILE A 392 17.00 -15.15 -8.54
C ILE A 392 17.95 -14.85 -7.37
N GLU A 393 18.58 -15.87 -6.79
CA GLU A 393 19.55 -15.73 -5.69
C GLU A 393 20.75 -14.89 -6.09
N LYS A 394 21.45 -15.26 -7.17
CA LYS A 394 22.62 -14.50 -7.65
C LYS A 394 22.25 -13.10 -8.11
N THR A 395 21.04 -12.93 -8.64
CA THR A 395 20.57 -11.61 -9.05
C THR A 395 20.30 -10.72 -7.84
N ALA A 396 19.62 -11.22 -6.81
CA ALA A 396 19.37 -10.49 -5.58
C ALA A 396 20.67 -10.16 -4.83
N GLU A 397 21.63 -11.10 -4.78
CA GLU A 397 22.96 -10.83 -4.24
C GLU A 397 23.67 -9.72 -5.02
N GLY A 398 23.64 -9.77 -6.36
CA GLY A 398 24.21 -8.74 -7.23
C GLY A 398 23.54 -7.38 -7.08
N PHE A 399 22.25 -7.33 -6.77
CA PHE A 399 21.51 -6.10 -6.51
C PHE A 399 21.96 -5.39 -5.22
N ILE A 400 22.13 -6.14 -4.12
CA ILE A 400 22.52 -5.52 -2.85
C ILE A 400 24.02 -5.20 -2.85
N THR A 401 24.86 -6.14 -3.30
CA THR A 401 26.33 -5.96 -3.28
C THR A 401 26.80 -4.79 -4.13
N ARG A 402 26.15 -4.50 -5.28
CA ARG A 402 26.48 -3.32 -6.09
C ARG A 402 26.13 -1.98 -5.42
N MET A 403 25.21 -2.00 -4.46
CA MET A 403 24.78 -0.82 -3.69
C MET A 403 25.44 -0.77 -2.31
N THR A 404 26.17 -1.81 -1.92
CA THR A 404 26.83 -1.90 -0.62
C THR A 404 28.02 -0.95 -0.60
N ASN A 405 28.08 -0.10 0.42
CA ASN A 405 29.19 0.81 0.61
C ASN A 405 30.50 0.05 0.83
N LYS A 406 31.61 0.64 0.36
CA LYS A 406 32.95 0.11 0.62
C LYS A 406 33.51 0.71 1.91
N CYS A 407 34.32 -0.07 2.61
CA CYS A 407 35.00 0.39 3.81
C CYS A 407 35.93 1.57 3.47
N THR A 408 35.79 2.68 4.18
CA THR A 408 36.66 3.87 4.01
C THR A 408 38.12 3.57 4.33
N TYR A 409 38.38 2.62 5.24
CA TYR A 409 39.72 2.28 5.73
C TYR A 409 40.35 1.10 4.97
N LEU A 410 39.55 0.16 4.46
CA LEU A 410 40.00 -1.05 3.78
C LEU A 410 39.54 -1.02 2.32
N VAL A 411 40.43 -0.60 1.43
CA VAL A 411 40.14 -0.46 0.00
C VAL A 411 39.69 -1.80 -0.57
N GLY A 412 38.50 -1.81 -1.18
CA GLY A 412 37.90 -2.98 -1.82
C GLY A 412 37.07 -3.87 -0.89
N ALA A 413 37.16 -3.70 0.43
CA ALA A 413 36.33 -4.45 1.38
C ALA A 413 34.91 -3.85 1.46
N ASP A 414 33.90 -4.71 1.54
CA ASP A 414 32.51 -4.31 1.83
C ASP A 414 32.35 -3.94 3.31
N VAL A 415 31.44 -3.01 3.60
CA VAL A 415 31.02 -2.76 4.99
C VAL A 415 30.22 -3.94 5.53
N LEU A 416 30.26 -4.12 6.85
CA LEU A 416 29.38 -5.08 7.53
C LEU A 416 27.94 -4.57 7.54
N PRO A 417 26.94 -5.48 7.60
CA PRO A 417 25.58 -5.10 7.91
C PRO A 417 25.49 -4.25 9.19
N LYS A 418 24.60 -3.25 9.21
CA LYS A 418 24.38 -2.37 10.39
C LYS A 418 24.00 -3.13 11.66
N ASN A 419 23.37 -4.29 11.50
CA ASN A 419 22.92 -5.17 12.59
C ASN A 419 23.85 -6.39 12.79
N SER A 420 25.04 -6.41 12.18
CA SER A 420 26.08 -7.40 12.44
C SER A 420 26.44 -7.42 13.93
N LEU A 421 26.69 -8.59 14.49
CA LEU A 421 27.06 -8.70 15.90
C LEU A 421 28.34 -7.92 16.19
N LEU A 422 29.35 -8.07 15.32
CA LEU A 422 30.62 -7.35 15.42
C LEU A 422 30.43 -5.84 15.32
N TYR A 423 29.62 -5.38 14.37
CA TYR A 423 29.37 -3.95 14.19
C TYR A 423 28.58 -3.36 15.38
N SER A 424 27.53 -4.03 15.83
CA SER A 424 26.74 -3.63 16.99
C SER A 424 27.58 -3.59 18.28
N GLU A 425 28.44 -4.59 18.50
CA GLU A 425 29.38 -4.61 19.61
C GLU A 425 30.35 -3.43 19.56
N TYR A 426 30.97 -3.19 18.40
CA TYR A 426 31.84 -2.03 18.17
C TYR A 426 31.13 -0.71 18.49
N MET A 427 29.90 -0.53 17.98
CA MET A 427 29.14 0.72 18.18
C MET A 427 28.78 0.95 19.64
N VAL A 428 28.31 -0.08 20.35
CA VAL A 428 28.00 0.03 21.79
C VAL A 428 29.24 0.35 22.60
N LEU A 429 30.36 -0.33 22.35
CA LEU A 429 31.62 -0.07 23.05
C LEU A 429 32.18 1.33 22.74
N ASN A 430 32.01 1.81 21.51
CA ASN A 430 32.41 3.14 21.10
C ASN A 430 31.58 4.23 21.80
N GLU A 431 30.26 4.06 21.92
CA GLU A 431 29.41 4.96 22.72
C GLU A 431 29.79 4.91 24.21
N LEU A 432 30.00 3.72 24.78
CA LEU A 432 30.42 3.56 26.17
C LEU A 432 31.81 4.15 26.47
N ASN A 433 32.70 4.29 25.48
CA ASN A 433 33.98 4.98 25.67
C ASN A 433 33.82 6.46 26.02
N ASN A 434 32.71 7.07 25.60
CA ASN A 434 32.43 8.49 25.83
C ASN A 434 31.75 8.73 27.18
N LEU A 435 31.17 7.69 27.80
CA LEU A 435 30.48 7.81 29.09
C LEU A 435 31.40 8.36 30.20
N ARG A 436 30.89 9.34 30.93
CA ARG A 436 31.53 9.99 32.09
C ARG A 436 30.60 9.96 33.29
N ILE A 437 31.20 9.80 34.48
CA ILE A 437 30.52 9.94 35.77
C ILE A 437 31.20 11.09 36.50
N ASN A 438 30.44 12.15 36.83
CA ASN A 438 30.96 13.39 37.42
C ASN A 438 32.16 13.98 36.64
N GLY A 439 32.13 13.89 35.30
CA GLY A 439 33.19 14.37 34.41
C GLY A 439 34.34 13.38 34.17
N GLU A 440 34.46 12.30 34.94
CA GLU A 440 35.55 11.33 34.84
C GLU A 440 35.19 10.11 33.96
N PRO A 441 36.13 9.60 33.13
CA PRO A 441 35.93 8.38 32.35
C PRO A 441 35.64 7.14 33.21
N ILE A 442 34.71 6.30 32.76
CA ILE A 442 34.45 5.01 33.41
C ILE A 442 35.64 4.05 33.26
N THR A 443 35.84 3.20 34.26
CA THR A 443 36.86 2.15 34.20
C THR A 443 36.52 1.07 33.18
N VAL A 444 37.53 0.37 32.67
CA VAL A 444 37.34 -0.79 31.77
C VAL A 444 36.48 -1.87 32.42
N LYS A 445 36.66 -2.11 33.72
CA LYS A 445 35.86 -3.07 34.48
C LYS A 445 34.38 -2.70 34.49
N LEU A 446 34.06 -1.44 34.82
CA LEU A 446 32.68 -0.95 34.82
C LEU A 446 32.05 -1.03 33.42
N LYS A 447 32.82 -0.69 32.38
CA LYS A 447 32.37 -0.82 30.99
C LYS A 447 31.97 -2.25 30.64
N GLN A 448 32.81 -3.22 31.00
CA GLN A 448 32.53 -4.64 30.77
C GLN A 448 31.29 -5.12 31.55
N GLN A 449 31.08 -4.62 32.76
CA GLN A 449 29.86 -4.92 33.54
C GLN A 449 28.61 -4.38 32.85
N ILE A 450 28.60 -3.09 32.51
CA ILE A 450 27.48 -2.46 31.79
C ILE A 450 27.18 -3.22 30.49
N PHE A 451 28.21 -3.53 29.70
CA PHE A 451 28.05 -4.26 28.44
C PHE A 451 27.40 -5.64 28.64
N ASN A 452 27.91 -6.44 29.56
CA ASN A 452 27.46 -7.82 29.74
C ASN A 452 26.15 -7.94 30.52
N GLU A 453 25.89 -7.06 31.47
CA GLU A 453 24.75 -7.18 32.39
C GLU A 453 23.56 -6.33 31.99
N LEU A 454 23.78 -5.26 31.21
CA LEU A 454 22.73 -4.37 30.74
C LEU A 454 22.48 -4.52 29.23
N PHE A 455 23.48 -4.27 28.39
CA PHE A 455 23.30 -4.25 26.93
C PHE A 455 23.01 -5.63 26.34
N LYS A 456 23.58 -6.71 26.88
CA LYS A 456 23.25 -8.08 26.44
C LYS A 456 21.87 -8.57 26.88
N LYS A 457 21.15 -7.83 27.73
CA LYS A 457 19.84 -8.26 28.28
C LYS A 457 18.68 -7.37 27.85
N ILE A 458 18.95 -6.14 27.43
CA ILE A 458 17.92 -5.15 27.12
C ILE A 458 18.22 -4.54 25.75
N LYS A 459 17.26 -4.66 24.82
CA LYS A 459 17.37 -4.10 23.47
C LYS A 459 17.61 -2.59 23.45
N LYS A 460 16.85 -1.84 24.26
CA LYS A 460 16.94 -0.37 24.35
C LYS A 460 17.39 0.09 25.73
N VAL A 461 18.62 0.60 25.80
CA VAL A 461 19.22 1.13 27.03
C VAL A 461 19.07 2.66 27.04
N THR A 462 18.11 3.14 27.83
CA THR A 462 17.90 4.58 28.03
C THR A 462 18.82 5.12 29.12
N GLN A 463 19.04 6.44 29.17
CA GLN A 463 19.79 7.07 30.25
C GLN A 463 19.21 6.71 31.62
N LYS A 464 17.87 6.67 31.70
CA LYS A 464 17.15 6.27 32.92
C LYS A 464 17.51 4.85 33.35
N LYS A 465 17.51 3.89 32.41
CA LYS A 465 17.87 2.49 32.70
C LYS A 465 19.32 2.36 33.11
N LEU A 466 20.24 3.06 32.43
CA LEU A 466 21.65 3.10 32.81
C LEU A 466 21.84 3.67 34.22
N LYS A 467 21.24 4.83 34.52
CA LYS A 467 21.33 5.47 35.83
C LYS A 467 20.78 4.57 36.93
N SER A 468 19.63 3.94 36.70
CA SER A 468 19.06 2.96 37.64
C SER A 468 19.98 1.76 37.86
N TYR A 469 20.59 1.21 36.80
CA TYR A 469 21.55 0.11 36.92
C TYR A 469 22.77 0.51 37.75
N LEU A 470 23.40 1.65 37.45
CA LEU A 470 24.59 2.12 38.17
C LEU A 470 24.33 2.40 39.65
N ILE A 471 23.14 2.92 40.00
CA ILE A 471 22.74 3.13 41.40
C ILE A 471 22.55 1.79 42.12
N ASN A 472 21.87 0.83 41.48
CA ASN A 472 21.57 -0.47 42.09
C ASN A 472 22.84 -1.31 42.34
N GLU A 473 23.81 -1.24 41.42
CA GLU A 473 25.10 -1.91 41.57
C GLU A 473 26.10 -1.13 42.46
N GLY A 474 25.69 0.01 43.03
CA GLY A 474 26.51 0.80 43.97
C GLY A 474 27.68 1.54 43.32
N HIS A 475 27.62 1.79 42.01
CA HIS A 475 28.65 2.52 41.28
C HIS A 475 28.50 4.05 41.36
N ILE A 476 27.28 4.55 41.57
CA ILE A 476 26.97 5.98 41.69
C ILE A 476 25.88 6.24 42.73
N GLU A 477 25.80 7.46 43.24
CA GLU A 477 24.69 7.99 44.01
C GLU A 477 23.64 8.68 43.11
N LYS A 478 22.45 8.97 43.66
CA LYS A 478 21.38 9.67 42.90
C LYS A 478 21.79 11.06 42.41
N THR A 479 22.66 11.71 43.18
CA THR A 479 23.20 13.06 42.95
C THR A 479 24.29 13.10 41.89
N ASP A 480 24.89 11.95 41.54
CA ASP A 480 25.94 11.90 40.54
C ASP A 480 25.40 12.19 39.14
N GLU A 481 26.22 12.91 38.39
CA GLU A 481 25.97 13.33 37.02
C GLU A 481 26.53 12.32 36.04
N ILE A 482 25.70 11.94 35.06
CA ILE A 482 26.12 11.12 33.92
C ILE A 482 26.21 12.05 32.71
N SER A 483 27.37 12.08 32.07
CA SER A 483 27.63 12.92 30.89
C SER A 483 28.43 12.17 29.82
N GLY A 484 28.66 12.80 28.67
CA GLY A 484 29.37 12.19 27.54
C GLY A 484 28.51 11.28 26.65
N ILE A 485 27.21 11.18 26.93
CA ILE A 485 26.19 10.58 26.08
C ILE A 485 25.10 11.62 25.78
N ASP A 486 24.71 11.74 24.52
CA ASP A 486 23.69 12.69 24.07
C ASP A 486 22.33 12.00 24.01
N GLY A 487 21.53 12.16 25.06
CA GLY A 487 20.28 11.43 25.24
C GLY A 487 20.48 9.93 25.46
N ASP A 488 19.52 9.13 24.99
CA ASP A 488 19.57 7.67 25.08
C ASP A 488 20.63 7.06 24.15
N PHE A 489 21.12 5.86 24.48
CA PHE A 489 22.07 5.16 23.60
C PHE A 489 21.42 4.87 22.25
N LYS A 490 22.12 5.21 21.17
CA LYS A 490 21.66 4.98 19.80
C LYS A 490 22.06 3.56 19.36
N ALA A 491 23.20 3.07 19.85
CA ALA A 491 23.65 1.70 19.62
C ALA A 491 22.94 0.68 20.54
N SER A 492 22.69 -0.51 20.00
CA SER A 492 22.12 -1.63 20.75
C SER A 492 22.69 -2.97 20.31
N LEU A 493 22.53 -3.99 21.14
CA LEU A 493 22.83 -5.40 20.83
C LEU A 493 21.55 -6.17 20.45
N THR A 494 20.60 -5.52 19.80
CA THR A 494 19.27 -6.09 19.51
C THR A 494 19.38 -7.42 18.78
N SER A 495 20.19 -7.51 17.74
CA SER A 495 20.38 -8.75 16.97
C SER A 495 21.00 -9.86 17.81
N LEU A 496 21.92 -9.56 18.72
CA LEU A 496 22.46 -10.56 19.65
C LEU A 496 21.35 -11.14 20.53
N ILE A 497 20.50 -10.29 21.10
CA ILE A 497 19.39 -10.69 21.95
C ILE A 497 18.38 -11.54 21.16
N ASP A 498 18.03 -11.10 19.95
CA ASP A 498 17.12 -11.85 19.07
C ASP A 498 17.65 -13.26 18.79
N PHE A 499 18.93 -13.38 18.41
CA PHE A 499 19.53 -14.69 18.15
C PHE A 499 19.73 -15.54 19.40
N GLN A 500 19.91 -14.94 20.59
CA GLN A 500 19.91 -15.68 21.85
C GLN A 500 18.55 -16.31 22.14
N GLU A 501 17.45 -15.61 21.82
CA GLU A 501 16.09 -16.11 21.99
C GLU A 501 15.74 -17.16 20.93
N ILE A 502 16.10 -16.92 19.66
CA ILE A 502 15.75 -17.79 18.53
C ILE A 502 16.64 -19.05 18.48
N LEU A 503 17.96 -18.90 18.70
CA LEU A 503 18.97 -19.96 18.55
C LEU A 503 19.92 -20.04 19.77
N PRO A 504 19.40 -20.28 21.00
CA PRO A 504 20.19 -20.21 22.23
C PRO A 504 21.40 -21.14 22.24
N LYS A 505 21.29 -22.32 21.62
CA LYS A 505 22.36 -23.34 21.58
C LYS A 505 23.45 -23.07 20.53
N LYS A 506 23.29 -22.04 19.69
CA LYS A 506 24.18 -21.78 18.55
C LYS A 506 24.78 -20.38 18.56
N ILE A 507 24.49 -19.58 19.58
CA ILE A 507 24.96 -18.19 19.69
C ILE A 507 26.49 -18.07 19.73
N GLU A 508 27.19 -19.10 20.20
CA GLU A 508 28.65 -19.15 20.22
C GLU A 508 29.26 -19.33 18.82
N ASN A 509 28.48 -19.78 17.83
CA ASN A 509 28.93 -19.86 16.44
C ASN A 509 28.74 -18.50 15.74
N LEU A 510 29.64 -17.56 16.04
CA LEU A 510 29.58 -16.19 15.52
C LEU A 510 29.54 -16.13 13.98
N GLU A 511 30.32 -16.96 13.30
CA GLU A 511 30.36 -17.00 11.83
C GLU A 511 28.99 -17.39 11.24
N MET A 512 28.34 -18.40 11.82
CA MET A 512 27.00 -18.79 11.41
C MET A 512 26.00 -17.65 11.61
N ILE A 513 26.02 -16.97 12.77
CA ILE A 513 25.07 -15.89 13.05
C ILE A 513 25.33 -14.68 12.13
N GLU A 514 26.57 -14.31 11.88
CA GLU A 514 26.92 -13.24 10.93
C GLU A 514 26.45 -13.58 9.50
N ASN A 515 26.60 -14.83 9.07
CA ASN A 515 26.07 -15.29 7.78
C ASN A 515 24.53 -15.19 7.73
N LEU A 516 23.84 -15.59 8.80
CA LEU A 516 22.38 -15.46 8.88
C LEU A 516 21.94 -13.99 8.82
N ILE A 517 22.59 -13.09 9.57
CA ILE A 517 22.32 -11.64 9.52
C ILE A 517 22.52 -11.11 8.10
N ARG A 518 23.63 -11.49 7.45
CA ARG A 518 23.90 -11.10 6.06
C ARG A 518 22.80 -11.60 5.13
N TRP A 519 22.34 -12.84 5.24
CA TRP A 519 21.27 -13.34 4.37
C TRP A 519 19.92 -12.70 4.65
N ILE A 520 19.62 -12.36 5.91
CA ILE A 520 18.42 -11.59 6.25
C ILE A 520 18.46 -10.23 5.57
N VAL A 521 19.62 -9.57 5.53
CA VAL A 521 19.79 -8.29 4.83
C VAL A 521 19.69 -8.44 3.31
N LEU A 522 20.21 -9.53 2.75
CA LEU A 522 20.19 -9.79 1.30
C LEU A 522 18.81 -10.26 0.79
N PHE A 523 18.09 -11.03 1.59
CA PHE A 523 16.93 -11.83 1.15
C PHE A 523 15.71 -11.72 2.07
N GLY A 524 15.74 -10.86 3.09
CA GLY A 524 14.69 -10.76 4.12
C GLY A 524 13.29 -10.52 3.56
N GLU A 525 13.19 -9.80 2.44
CA GLU A 525 11.93 -9.57 1.74
C GLU A 525 11.39 -10.80 1.02
N ASP A 526 12.25 -11.69 0.52
CA ASP A 526 11.84 -12.97 -0.06
C ASP A 526 12.15 -14.12 0.91
N LYS A 527 11.21 -14.34 1.82
CA LYS A 527 11.28 -15.41 2.83
C LYS A 527 11.53 -16.80 2.23
N LYS A 528 11.14 -17.05 0.97
CA LYS A 528 11.38 -18.35 0.32
C LYS A 528 12.85 -18.49 -0.06
N ILE A 529 13.45 -17.44 -0.61
CA ILE A 529 14.88 -17.41 -0.94
C ILE A 529 15.71 -17.49 0.34
N LEU A 530 15.38 -16.69 1.35
CA LEU A 530 16.07 -16.73 2.65
C LEU A 530 16.02 -18.12 3.25
N LYS A 531 14.83 -18.75 3.29
CA LYS A 531 14.66 -20.10 3.81
C LYS A 531 15.53 -21.11 3.06
N LYS A 532 15.50 -21.09 1.73
CA LYS A 532 16.32 -21.99 0.90
C LYS A 532 17.81 -21.79 1.16
N ARG A 533 18.26 -20.55 1.25
CA ARG A 533 19.67 -20.22 1.53
C ARG A 533 20.12 -20.77 2.89
N ILE A 534 19.25 -20.73 3.89
CA ILE A 534 19.50 -21.29 5.22
C ILE A 534 19.49 -22.82 5.18
N GLU A 535 18.60 -23.46 4.40
CA GLU A 535 18.54 -24.92 4.25
C GLU A 535 19.76 -25.49 3.51
N ASP A 536 20.35 -24.72 2.59
CA ASP A 536 21.56 -25.09 1.83
C ASP A 536 22.86 -25.00 2.66
N TYR A 537 22.82 -24.38 3.85
CA TYR A 537 23.96 -24.19 4.75
C TYR A 537 23.90 -25.14 5.94
#